data_AF-A0A813YEC8-F1
#
_entry.id   AF-A0A813YEC8-F1
#
_cell.length_a   1.000
_cell.length_b   1.000
_cell.length_c   1.000
_cell.angle_alpha   90.00
_cell.angle_beta   90.00
_cell.angle_gamma   90.00
#
_symmetry.space_group_name_H-M   'P 1'
#
loop_
_entity.id
_entity.type
_entity.pdbx_description
1 polymer ?
#
loop_
_entity_poly.entity_id
_entity_poly.type
_entity_poly.pdbx_seq_one_letter_code
_entity_poly.pdbx_strand_id
1 'polypeptide(L)'
;MPGTTKRLLQGLLNKHREEQKVDVPFKKENTFLFDSEAFRYLALRKNGIQLDNEQTLSYIRSWDHSVNEYTRLMAYVVTRPLHGISKTLSLNEAEQLIRKLSRPIAEIARLVEENIQRARECKEKMRNNPELALQGIPQNNTVVKRLEHPRTVCSCLVCGCDWRRHKHPTYEFITHRTYVKPNKEMSLNDIDQYIDKLKEEERQIQDVYKKLARYLHANAILPINDDFPDYIRYFLREEQMKQSAGARNAEVITNLEKMMTDFISDMEQFKKTIEDQRNSPNATENLCPEDIFILVGTLYHLPINGKQIREQVEGIEYSQGQYSIQREVHIDLPAKAASSKVMLQLRTIMS
;
A
#
# COMPACT_ATOMS: atom_id res chain seq x y z
N MET A 1 -11.33 31.61 -24.02
CA MET A 1 -12.26 30.51 -24.36
C MET A 1 -11.60 29.21 -23.93
N PRO A 2 -12.31 28.28 -23.27
CA PRO A 2 -11.73 26.99 -22.91
C PRO A 2 -11.32 26.26 -24.19
N GLY A 3 -10.05 25.86 -24.28
CA GLY A 3 -9.47 25.21 -25.45
C GLY A 3 -10.03 23.80 -25.69
N THR A 4 -9.40 23.08 -26.60
CA THR A 4 -9.74 21.69 -26.96
C THR A 4 -9.82 20.73 -25.75
N THR A 5 -9.14 21.05 -24.64
CA THR A 5 -9.16 20.30 -23.38
C THR A 5 -10.53 20.21 -22.71
N LYS A 6 -11.44 21.16 -22.95
CA LYS A 6 -12.79 21.11 -22.35
C LYS A 6 -13.58 19.86 -22.76
N ARG A 7 -13.49 19.47 -24.03
CA ARG A 7 -14.17 18.28 -24.54
C ARG A 7 -13.65 17.00 -23.86
N LEU A 8 -12.34 16.91 -23.68
CA LEU A 8 -11.70 15.77 -23.00
C LEU A 8 -12.15 15.70 -21.53
N LEU A 9 -12.13 16.83 -20.83
CA LEU A 9 -12.56 16.89 -19.44
C LEU A 9 -14.04 16.54 -19.26
N GLN A 10 -14.92 17.04 -20.14
CA GLN A 10 -16.33 16.65 -20.13
C GLN A 10 -16.53 15.15 -20.37
N GLY A 11 -15.76 14.54 -21.27
CA GLY A 11 -15.77 13.09 -21.46
C GLY A 11 -15.35 12.33 -20.20
N LEU A 12 -14.30 12.78 -19.51
CA LEU A 12 -13.85 12.18 -18.25
C LEU A 12 -14.88 12.31 -17.13
N LEU A 13 -15.53 13.47 -17.01
CA LEU A 13 -16.58 13.71 -16.01
C LEU A 13 -17.81 12.85 -16.25
N ASN A 14 -18.23 12.69 -17.51
CA ASN A 14 -19.34 11.81 -17.86
C ASN A 14 -19.03 10.35 -17.52
N LYS A 15 -17.83 9.87 -17.87
CA LYS A 15 -17.37 8.54 -17.51
C LYS A 15 -17.34 8.33 -15.99
N HIS A 16 -16.81 9.30 -15.24
CA HIS A 16 -16.80 9.25 -13.79
C HIS A 16 -18.22 9.20 -13.19
N ARG A 17 -19.15 9.99 -13.74
CA ARG A 17 -20.55 9.98 -13.33
C ARG A 17 -21.20 8.63 -13.55
N GLU A 18 -20.92 7.97 -14.67
CA GLU A 18 -21.41 6.61 -14.97
C GLU A 18 -20.80 5.57 -14.02
N GLU A 19 -19.48 5.61 -13.78
CA GLU A 19 -18.75 4.62 -12.98
C GLU A 19 -18.98 4.76 -11.47
N GLN A 20 -19.02 5.99 -10.96
CA GLN A 20 -19.07 6.26 -9.51
C GLN A 20 -20.44 6.72 -9.03
N LYS A 21 -21.39 6.96 -9.94
CA LYS A 21 -22.70 7.57 -9.65
C LYS A 21 -22.61 8.91 -8.91
N VAL A 22 -21.44 9.57 -8.95
CA VAL A 22 -21.18 10.89 -8.38
C VAL A 22 -21.10 11.90 -9.51
N ASP A 23 -21.97 12.91 -9.47
CA ASP A 23 -21.94 14.00 -10.44
C ASP A 23 -21.01 15.12 -9.96
N VAL A 24 -19.95 15.38 -10.73
CA VAL A 24 -19.07 16.53 -10.53
C VAL A 24 -19.48 17.57 -11.58
N PRO A 25 -20.17 18.65 -11.19
CA PRO A 25 -20.71 19.60 -12.15
C PRO A 25 -19.59 20.28 -12.94
N PHE A 26 -19.81 20.60 -14.21
CA PHE A 26 -18.85 21.36 -15.01
C PHE A 26 -19.39 22.78 -15.28
N LYS A 27 -19.29 23.65 -14.26
CA LYS A 27 -19.85 25.02 -14.30
C LYS A 27 -18.76 26.06 -14.06
N LYS A 28 -19.08 27.34 -14.29
CA LYS A 28 -18.12 28.44 -14.15
C LYS A 28 -17.57 28.54 -12.72
N GLU A 29 -18.39 28.20 -11.74
CA GLU A 29 -18.07 28.33 -10.32
C GLU A 29 -16.96 27.37 -9.89
N ASN A 30 -16.88 26.18 -10.51
CA ASN A 30 -15.96 25.11 -10.12
C ASN A 30 -15.00 24.66 -11.25
N THR A 31 -14.97 25.41 -12.35
CA THR A 31 -14.00 25.23 -13.43
C THR A 31 -13.01 26.38 -13.39
N PHE A 32 -11.71 26.09 -13.43
CA PHE A 32 -10.64 27.10 -13.36
C PHE A 32 -9.68 26.91 -14.53
N LEU A 33 -9.43 27.97 -15.29
CA LEU A 33 -8.70 27.91 -16.56
C LEU A 33 -7.38 28.64 -16.43
N PHE A 34 -6.31 27.88 -16.19
CA PHE A 34 -4.96 28.42 -16.14
C PHE A 34 -4.37 28.52 -17.53
N ASP A 35 -3.69 29.63 -17.79
CA ASP A 35 -2.94 29.82 -19.00
C ASP A 35 -1.45 29.52 -18.75
N SER A 36 -0.80 28.87 -19.72
CA SER A 36 0.58 28.40 -19.62
C SER A 36 1.60 29.36 -20.22
N GLU A 37 1.15 30.47 -20.80
CA GLU A 37 2.03 31.42 -21.51
C GLU A 37 3.07 32.09 -20.60
N ALA A 38 2.87 32.11 -19.29
CA ALA A 38 3.88 32.59 -18.34
C ALA A 38 5.18 31.76 -18.39
N PHE A 39 5.06 30.43 -18.53
CA PHE A 39 6.23 29.56 -18.69
C PHE A 39 6.92 29.80 -20.03
N ARG A 40 6.13 30.03 -21.08
CA ARG A 40 6.64 30.35 -22.42
C ARG A 40 7.39 31.69 -22.41
N TYR A 41 6.84 32.72 -21.77
CA TYR A 41 7.50 34.00 -21.58
C TYR A 41 8.87 33.85 -20.90
N LEU A 42 8.93 33.11 -19.78
CA LEU A 42 10.18 32.86 -19.06
C LEU A 42 11.21 32.11 -19.93
N ALA A 43 10.78 31.11 -20.70
CA ALA A 43 11.64 30.37 -21.60
C ALA A 43 12.23 31.28 -22.71
N LEU A 44 11.41 32.13 -23.33
CA LEU A 44 11.85 33.07 -24.36
C LEU A 44 12.87 34.08 -23.79
N ARG A 45 12.59 34.65 -22.62
CA ARG A 45 13.49 35.59 -21.94
C ARG A 45 14.81 34.94 -21.54
N LYS A 46 14.79 33.70 -21.04
CA LYS A 46 16.01 32.94 -20.69
C LYS A 46 16.91 32.68 -21.91
N ASN A 47 16.30 32.48 -23.09
CA ASN A 47 17.03 32.29 -24.34
C ASN A 47 17.42 33.61 -25.03
N GLY A 48 17.26 34.76 -24.36
CA GLY A 48 17.64 36.07 -24.89
C GLY A 48 16.73 36.59 -26.00
N ILE A 49 15.57 35.97 -26.22
CA ILE A 49 14.61 36.41 -27.24
C ILE A 49 13.91 37.68 -26.75
N GLN A 50 14.07 38.75 -27.53
CA GLN A 50 13.39 40.02 -27.32
C GLN A 50 11.95 39.90 -27.81
N LEU A 51 11.01 40.37 -27.00
CA LEU A 51 9.59 40.44 -27.34
C LEU A 51 9.24 41.90 -27.60
N ASP A 52 8.41 42.14 -28.61
CA ASP A 52 7.86 43.48 -28.80
C ASP A 52 6.83 43.82 -27.71
N ASN A 53 6.35 45.06 -27.72
CA ASN A 53 5.40 45.55 -26.75
C ASN A 53 4.06 44.81 -26.82
N GLU A 54 3.59 44.44 -28.01
CA GLU A 54 2.31 43.77 -28.20
C GLU A 54 2.35 42.33 -27.66
N GLN A 55 3.41 41.61 -27.98
CA GLN A 55 3.71 40.28 -27.46
C GLN A 55 3.82 40.31 -25.93
N THR A 56 4.58 41.26 -25.38
CA THR A 56 4.74 41.42 -23.93
C THR A 56 3.40 41.67 -23.25
N LEU A 57 2.56 42.55 -23.80
CA LEU A 57 1.21 42.80 -23.29
C LEU A 57 0.30 41.56 -23.38
N SER A 58 0.46 40.73 -24.41
CA SER A 58 -0.26 39.44 -24.51
C SER A 58 0.10 38.51 -23.35
N TYR A 59 1.38 38.35 -23.04
CA TYR A 59 1.85 37.54 -21.91
C TYR A 59 1.38 38.09 -20.55
N ILE A 60 1.40 39.42 -20.37
CA ILE A 60 0.89 40.07 -19.14
C ILE A 60 -0.61 39.78 -18.97
N ARG A 61 -1.41 39.94 -20.02
CA ARG A 61 -2.85 39.64 -19.97
C ARG A 61 -3.14 38.17 -19.62
N SER A 62 -2.35 37.26 -20.17
CA SER A 62 -2.43 35.83 -19.88
C SER A 62 -2.08 35.51 -18.41
N TRP A 63 -1.03 36.15 -17.88
CA TRP A 63 -0.66 36.06 -16.47
C TRP A 63 -1.76 36.56 -15.56
N ASP A 64 -2.29 37.75 -15.81
CA ASP A 64 -3.36 38.35 -15.01
C ASP A 64 -4.62 37.48 -15.01
N HIS A 65 -4.98 36.90 -16.15
CA HIS A 65 -6.06 35.93 -16.25
C HIS A 65 -5.82 34.72 -15.32
N SER A 66 -4.63 34.12 -15.38
CA SER A 66 -4.28 32.95 -14.55
C SER A 66 -4.28 33.27 -13.05
N VAL A 67 -3.81 34.45 -12.66
CA VAL A 67 -3.85 34.94 -11.28
C VAL A 67 -5.30 35.11 -10.80
N ASN A 68 -6.17 35.68 -11.62
CA ASN A 68 -7.58 35.85 -11.28
C ASN A 68 -8.30 34.48 -11.15
N GLU A 69 -7.98 33.54 -12.03
CA GLU A 69 -8.51 32.16 -11.97
C GLU A 69 -8.02 31.41 -10.74
N TYR A 70 -6.75 31.56 -10.37
CA TYR A 70 -6.19 31.02 -9.13
C TYR A 70 -6.87 31.61 -7.89
N THR A 71 -7.07 32.92 -7.88
CA THR A 71 -7.75 33.64 -6.79
C THR A 71 -9.18 33.11 -6.64
N ARG A 72 -9.88 32.88 -7.76
CA ARG A 72 -11.23 32.26 -7.75
C ARG A 72 -11.18 30.83 -7.23
N LEU A 73 -10.18 30.03 -7.62
CA LEU A 73 -9.97 28.67 -7.11
C LEU A 73 -9.80 28.68 -5.59
N MET A 74 -8.94 29.54 -5.05
CA MET A 74 -8.69 29.60 -3.61
C MET A 74 -9.92 30.06 -2.84
N ALA A 75 -10.60 31.10 -3.30
CA ALA A 75 -11.87 31.53 -2.71
C ALA A 75 -12.94 30.43 -2.76
N TYR A 76 -13.00 29.69 -3.87
CA TYR A 76 -13.91 28.55 -3.99
C TYR A 76 -13.57 27.43 -3.00
N VAL A 77 -12.29 27.08 -2.84
CA VAL A 77 -11.83 26.00 -1.94
C VAL A 77 -12.09 26.37 -0.47
N VAL A 78 -11.74 27.59 -0.05
CA VAL A 78 -11.90 28.05 1.34
C VAL A 78 -13.38 28.13 1.76
N THR A 79 -14.28 28.40 0.82
CA THR A 79 -15.72 28.50 1.10
C THR A 79 -16.47 27.17 1.07
N ARG A 80 -15.82 26.06 0.70
CA ARG A 80 -16.46 24.73 0.77
C ARG A 80 -16.56 24.28 2.22
N PRO A 81 -17.62 23.53 2.58
CA PRO A 81 -17.69 22.91 3.89
C PRO A 81 -16.43 22.07 4.09
N LEU A 82 -15.72 22.33 5.19
CA LEU A 82 -14.60 21.51 5.61
C LEU A 82 -15.14 20.09 5.77
N HIS A 83 -14.71 19.19 4.89
CA HIS A 83 -14.84 17.77 5.17
C HIS A 83 -13.96 17.50 6.40
N GLY A 84 -14.39 16.62 7.30
CA GLY A 84 -13.61 16.29 8.48
C GLY A 84 -12.29 15.65 8.06
N ILE A 85 -11.23 16.45 7.93
CA ILE A 85 -9.90 16.03 7.49
C ILE A 85 -9.40 14.88 8.36
N SER A 86 -9.81 14.84 9.63
CA SER A 86 -9.54 13.74 10.56
C SER A 86 -10.01 12.38 10.04
N LYS A 87 -11.19 12.30 9.40
CA LYS A 87 -11.71 11.05 8.84
C LYS A 87 -10.93 10.63 7.59
N THR A 88 -10.55 11.58 6.74
CA THR A 88 -9.74 11.28 5.55
C THR A 88 -8.31 10.90 5.93
N LEU A 89 -7.76 11.53 6.97
CA LEU A 89 -6.45 11.19 7.53
C LEU A 89 -6.48 9.79 8.15
N SER A 90 -7.49 9.46 8.96
CA SER A 90 -7.60 8.14 9.59
C SER A 90 -7.82 7.02 8.57
N LEU A 91 -8.62 7.27 7.52
CA LEU A 91 -8.77 6.35 6.39
C LEU A 91 -7.42 6.12 5.67
N ASN A 92 -6.67 7.18 5.42
CA ASN A 92 -5.36 7.07 4.79
C ASN A 92 -4.32 6.38 5.69
N GLU A 93 -4.31 6.66 6.99
CA GLU A 93 -3.45 5.97 7.96
C GLU A 93 -3.76 4.48 8.03
N ALA A 94 -5.04 4.12 8.12
CA ALA A 94 -5.49 2.73 8.06
C ALA A 94 -5.08 2.04 6.74
N GLU A 95 -5.28 2.71 5.59
CA GLU A 95 -4.84 2.22 4.29
C GLU A 95 -3.32 1.97 4.24
N GLN A 96 -2.51 2.91 4.72
CA GLN A 96 -1.05 2.78 4.73
C GLN A 96 -0.60 1.62 5.63
N LEU A 97 -1.24 1.43 6.79
CA LEU A 97 -0.95 0.29 7.67
C LEU A 97 -1.25 -1.04 6.99
N ILE A 98 -2.43 -1.18 6.36
CA ILE A 98 -2.83 -2.42 5.67
C ILE A 98 -1.87 -2.74 4.53
N ARG A 99 -1.48 -1.74 3.73
CA ARG A 99 -0.52 -1.92 2.62
C ARG A 99 0.86 -2.37 3.11
N LYS A 100 1.30 -1.89 4.27
CA LYS A 100 2.57 -2.33 4.87
C LYS A 100 2.50 -3.76 5.40
N LEU A 101 1.31 -4.24 5.78
CA LEU A 101 1.10 -5.59 6.31
C LEU A 101 1.03 -6.67 5.23
N SER A 102 0.66 -6.36 3.99
CA SER A 102 0.48 -7.37 2.93
C SER A 102 1.71 -8.28 2.75
N ARG A 103 2.93 -7.72 2.78
CA ARG A 103 4.16 -8.52 2.65
C ARG A 103 4.51 -9.31 3.93
N PRO A 104 4.60 -8.70 5.13
CA PRO A 104 4.81 -9.44 6.37
C PRO A 104 3.81 -10.57 6.58
N ILE A 105 2.53 -10.35 6.30
CA ILE A 105 1.49 -11.37 6.49
C ILE A 105 1.70 -12.55 5.51
N ALA A 106 2.03 -12.28 4.25
CA ALA A 106 2.35 -13.33 3.29
C ALA A 106 3.64 -14.10 3.67
N GLU A 107 4.67 -13.41 4.15
CA GLU A 107 5.91 -14.04 4.62
C GLU A 107 5.65 -14.95 5.83
N ILE A 108 4.84 -14.50 6.79
CA ILE A 108 4.46 -15.30 7.95
C ILE A 108 3.57 -16.48 7.56
N ALA A 109 2.64 -16.32 6.63
CA ALA A 109 1.83 -17.42 6.11
C ALA A 109 2.71 -18.55 5.54
N ARG A 110 3.68 -18.21 4.67
CA ARG A 110 4.67 -19.18 4.18
C ARG A 110 5.47 -19.80 5.33
N LEU A 111 5.91 -18.98 6.28
CA LEU A 111 6.75 -19.42 7.39
C LEU A 111 6.03 -20.42 8.30
N VAL A 112 4.74 -20.20 8.58
CA VAL A 112 3.92 -21.11 9.37
C VAL A 112 3.82 -22.47 8.70
N GLU A 113 3.56 -22.51 7.39
CA GLU A 113 3.53 -23.75 6.60
C GLU A 113 4.89 -24.47 6.60
N GLU A 114 5.98 -23.72 6.40
CA GLU A 114 7.35 -24.23 6.51
C GLU A 114 7.68 -24.79 7.91
N ASN A 115 7.12 -24.20 8.97
CA ASN A 115 7.32 -24.62 10.36
C ASN A 115 6.46 -25.83 10.72
N ILE A 116 5.23 -25.93 10.21
CA ILE A 116 4.38 -27.13 10.33
C ILE A 116 5.07 -28.32 9.66
N GLN A 117 5.57 -28.15 8.44
CA GLN A 117 6.31 -29.20 7.73
C GLN A 117 7.54 -29.66 8.53
N ARG A 118 8.33 -28.72 9.08
CA ARG A 118 9.50 -29.04 9.91
C ARG A 118 9.13 -29.75 11.20
N ALA A 119 8.04 -29.35 11.86
CA ALA A 119 7.56 -30.00 13.06
C ALA A 119 7.12 -31.44 12.78
N ARG A 120 6.43 -31.69 11.66
CA ARG A 120 6.07 -33.04 11.19
C ARG A 120 7.30 -33.90 10.92
N GLU A 121 8.30 -33.37 10.21
CA GLU A 121 9.56 -34.09 9.98
C GLU A 121 10.33 -34.38 11.27
N CYS A 122 10.32 -33.44 12.21
CA CYS A 122 10.93 -33.62 13.52
C CYS A 122 10.23 -34.75 14.29
N LYS A 123 8.91 -34.81 14.23
CA LYS A 123 8.10 -35.87 14.85
C LYS A 123 8.47 -37.24 14.30
N GLU A 124 8.55 -37.39 12.97
CA GLU A 124 8.91 -38.67 12.35
C GLU A 124 10.36 -39.08 12.66
N LYS A 125 11.29 -38.11 12.76
CA LYS A 125 12.67 -38.39 13.19
C LYS A 125 12.72 -38.83 14.66
N MET A 126 11.97 -38.17 15.55
CA MET A 126 11.92 -38.52 16.97
C MET A 126 11.30 -39.90 17.22
N ARG A 127 10.35 -40.34 16.38
CA ARG A 127 9.83 -41.72 16.43
C ARG A 127 10.92 -42.77 16.23
N ASN A 128 11.90 -42.48 15.37
CA ASN A 128 12.99 -43.40 15.04
C ASN A 128 14.23 -43.21 15.93
N ASN A 129 14.39 -42.03 16.54
CA ASN A 129 15.50 -41.71 17.44
C ASN A 129 15.03 -40.83 18.62
N PRO A 130 14.69 -41.43 19.77
CA PRO A 130 14.21 -40.72 20.95
C PRO A 130 15.19 -39.70 21.54
N GLU A 131 16.51 -39.83 21.31
CA GLU A 131 17.53 -38.89 21.82
C GLU A 131 17.35 -37.47 21.25
N LEU A 132 16.65 -37.33 20.13
CA LEU A 132 16.32 -36.04 19.52
C LEU A 132 15.31 -35.23 20.35
N ALA A 133 14.67 -35.81 21.36
CA ALA A 133 13.72 -35.14 22.25
C ALA A 133 14.32 -33.95 23.02
N LEU A 134 15.65 -33.91 23.19
CA LEU A 134 16.36 -32.84 23.88
C LEU A 134 16.72 -31.65 22.96
N GLN A 135 16.63 -31.82 21.63
CA GLN A 135 17.07 -30.79 20.66
C GLN A 135 16.04 -29.69 20.40
N GLY A 136 14.77 -29.91 20.78
CA GLY A 136 13.67 -28.97 20.54
C GLY A 136 13.11 -29.00 19.11
N ILE A 137 12.03 -28.25 18.86
CA ILE A 137 11.38 -28.23 17.54
C ILE A 137 12.11 -27.25 16.62
N PRO A 138 12.64 -27.70 15.46
CA PRO A 138 13.26 -26.78 14.51
C PRO A 138 12.19 -25.87 13.89
N GLN A 139 12.45 -24.57 13.88
CA GLN A 139 11.60 -23.57 13.24
C GLN A 139 12.44 -22.58 12.43
N ASN A 140 11.86 -22.06 11.37
CA ASN A 140 12.38 -20.93 10.63
C ASN A 140 11.78 -19.65 11.22
N ASN A 141 12.64 -18.65 11.37
CA ASN A 141 12.28 -17.29 11.69
C ASN A 141 12.81 -16.38 10.58
N THR A 142 12.12 -15.27 10.31
CA THR A 142 12.49 -14.35 9.24
C THR A 142 12.60 -12.93 9.78
N VAL A 143 13.76 -12.31 9.55
CA VAL A 143 14.05 -10.92 9.93
C VAL A 143 14.17 -10.04 8.70
N VAL A 144 13.81 -8.77 8.84
CA VAL A 144 14.00 -7.77 7.80
C VAL A 144 15.36 -7.13 7.95
N LYS A 145 16.19 -7.22 6.90
CA LYS A 145 17.49 -6.54 6.82
C LYS A 145 17.41 -5.42 5.79
N ARG A 146 17.89 -4.23 6.18
CA ARG A 146 18.07 -3.11 5.26
C ARG A 146 19.16 -3.43 4.23
N LEU A 147 18.90 -3.05 2.98
CA LEU A 147 19.89 -3.03 1.91
C LEU A 147 20.66 -1.72 1.92
N GLU A 148 21.97 -1.79 1.68
CA GLU A 148 22.83 -0.61 1.55
C GLU A 148 22.37 0.30 0.40
N HIS A 149 21.94 -0.31 -0.70
CA HIS A 149 21.45 0.36 -1.89
C HIS A 149 20.13 -0.28 -2.34
N PRO A 150 19.14 0.49 -2.86
CA PRO A 150 17.91 -0.07 -3.38
C PRO A 150 18.22 -1.03 -4.53
N ARG A 151 17.64 -2.22 -4.50
CA ARG A 151 17.72 -3.15 -5.64
C ARG A 151 16.57 -2.86 -6.58
N THR A 152 16.80 -3.04 -7.87
CA THR A 152 15.74 -2.88 -8.87
C THR A 152 15.11 -4.24 -9.14
N VAL A 153 13.81 -4.37 -8.91
CA VAL A 153 13.06 -5.60 -9.18
C VAL A 153 12.02 -5.31 -10.25
N CYS A 154 12.10 -6.06 -11.34
CA CYS A 154 11.14 -6.04 -12.43
C CYS A 154 10.35 -7.36 -12.43
N SER A 155 9.03 -7.28 -12.38
CA SER A 155 8.13 -8.44 -12.43
C SER A 155 7.75 -8.84 -13.86
N CYS A 156 8.27 -8.17 -14.89
CA CYS A 156 7.98 -8.46 -16.29
C CYS A 156 8.73 -9.72 -16.77
N LEU A 157 8.04 -10.58 -17.51
CA LEU A 157 8.64 -11.77 -18.16
C LEU A 157 9.67 -11.39 -19.24
N VAL A 158 9.54 -10.21 -19.86
CA VAL A 158 10.50 -9.61 -20.79
C VAL A 158 10.69 -8.15 -20.40
N CYS A 159 11.92 -7.74 -20.12
CA CYS A 159 12.26 -6.41 -19.62
C CYS A 159 12.40 -5.39 -20.77
N GLY A 160 11.54 -4.37 -20.78
CA GLY A 160 11.60 -3.19 -21.67
C GLY A 160 10.85 -1.98 -21.11
N CYS A 161 10.54 -2.00 -19.80
CA CYS A 161 9.74 -0.99 -19.11
C CYS A 161 10.63 0.11 -18.52
N ASP A 162 10.06 1.32 -18.44
CA ASP A 162 10.73 2.49 -17.87
C ASP A 162 11.14 2.22 -16.40
N TRP A 163 12.33 2.68 -16.00
CA TRP A 163 12.86 2.59 -14.63
C TRP A 163 11.84 2.99 -13.56
N ARG A 164 11.02 4.02 -13.83
CA ARG A 164 9.99 4.51 -12.89
C ARG A 164 8.89 3.48 -12.62
N ARG A 165 8.77 2.43 -13.43
CA ARG A 165 7.82 1.32 -13.28
C ARG A 165 8.39 0.14 -12.49
N HIS A 166 9.68 0.15 -12.15
CA HIS A 166 10.27 -0.90 -11.33
C HIS A 166 10.05 -0.68 -9.84
N LYS A 167 9.93 -1.78 -9.09
CA LYS A 167 9.91 -1.74 -7.62
C LYS A 167 11.36 -1.64 -7.14
N HIS A 168 11.63 -0.73 -6.20
CA HIS A 168 12.97 -0.51 -5.64
C HIS A 168 13.00 -0.92 -4.17
N PRO A 169 12.93 -2.23 -3.84
CA PRO A 169 13.02 -2.66 -2.46
C PRO A 169 14.31 -2.16 -1.81
N THR A 170 14.17 -1.59 -0.62
CA THR A 170 15.26 -1.09 0.22
C THR A 170 15.64 -2.08 1.32
N TYR A 171 14.96 -3.22 1.37
CA TYR A 171 15.11 -4.25 2.39
C TYR A 171 14.97 -5.66 1.78
N GLU A 172 15.51 -6.65 2.48
CA GLU A 172 15.40 -8.08 2.17
C GLU A 172 14.96 -8.86 3.42
N PHE A 173 14.23 -9.96 3.20
CA PHE A 173 13.84 -10.89 4.26
C PHE A 173 14.91 -11.99 4.35
N ILE A 174 15.46 -12.20 5.54
CA ILE A 174 16.47 -13.23 5.79
C ILE A 174 15.90 -14.27 6.74
N THR A 175 15.75 -15.49 6.22
CA THR A 175 15.31 -16.65 6.99
C THR A 175 16.50 -17.30 7.68
N HIS A 176 16.36 -17.55 8.98
CA HIS A 176 17.34 -18.29 9.78
C HIS A 176 16.64 -19.36 10.61
N ARG A 177 17.35 -20.45 10.89
CA ARG A 177 16.81 -21.58 11.66
C ARG A 177 17.04 -21.36 13.15
N THR A 178 15.99 -21.54 13.94
CA THR A 178 16.04 -21.55 15.40
C THR A 178 15.37 -22.83 15.92
N TYR A 179 15.37 -22.99 17.25
CA TYR A 179 14.76 -24.13 17.92
C TYR A 179 13.81 -23.63 19.00
N VAL A 180 12.61 -24.19 19.05
CA VAL A 180 11.71 -24.06 20.17
C VAL A 180 12.32 -24.84 21.33
N LYS A 181 12.85 -24.11 22.32
CA LYS A 181 13.54 -24.71 23.46
C LYS A 181 12.54 -25.50 24.31
N PRO A 182 12.78 -26.79 24.55
CA PRO A 182 11.92 -27.57 25.42
C PRO A 182 12.25 -27.28 26.90
N ASN A 183 11.23 -27.06 27.74
CA ASN A 183 11.41 -26.89 29.19
C ASN A 183 11.65 -28.23 29.92
N LYS A 184 11.34 -29.35 29.25
CA LYS A 184 11.42 -30.75 29.70
C LYS A 184 11.62 -31.64 28.47
N GLU A 185 11.96 -32.92 28.60
CA GLU A 185 11.99 -33.84 27.45
C GLU A 185 10.72 -33.72 26.60
N MET A 186 10.92 -33.43 25.31
CA MET A 186 9.83 -33.14 24.41
C MET A 186 9.12 -34.44 24.01
N SER A 187 7.81 -34.52 24.25
CA SER A 187 7.01 -35.65 23.81
C SER A 187 6.50 -35.45 22.39
N LEU A 188 6.13 -36.54 21.71
CA LEU A 188 5.47 -36.46 20.40
C LEU A 188 4.17 -35.65 20.45
N ASN A 189 3.48 -35.68 21.60
CA ASN A 189 2.26 -34.90 21.84
C ASN A 189 2.54 -33.39 21.95
N ASP A 190 3.70 -32.98 22.49
CA ASP A 190 4.07 -31.56 22.53
C ASP A 190 4.28 -30.99 21.12
N ILE A 191 4.79 -31.81 20.19
CA ILE A 191 4.93 -31.43 18.77
C ILE A 191 3.55 -31.28 18.11
N ASP A 192 2.62 -32.19 18.38
CA ASP A 192 1.25 -32.09 17.86
C ASP A 192 0.55 -30.83 18.38
N GLN A 193 0.65 -30.55 19.68
CA GLN A 193 0.12 -29.32 20.27
C GLN A 193 0.74 -28.05 19.66
N TYR A 194 2.03 -28.10 19.31
CA TYR A 194 2.69 -26.98 18.64
C TYR A 194 2.18 -26.78 17.21
N ILE A 195 2.01 -27.87 16.45
CA ILE A 195 1.42 -27.83 15.10
C ILE A 195 0.00 -27.26 15.14
N ASP A 196 -0.82 -27.67 16.13
CA ASP A 196 -2.19 -27.19 16.26
C ASP A 196 -2.24 -25.70 16.62
N LYS A 197 -1.33 -25.21 17.48
CA LYS A 197 -1.18 -23.77 17.76
C LYS A 197 -0.78 -22.98 16.51
N LEU A 198 0.15 -23.49 15.71
CA LEU A 198 0.56 -22.86 14.45
C LEU A 198 -0.60 -22.73 13.46
N LYS A 199 -1.39 -23.79 13.27
CA LYS A 199 -2.59 -23.77 12.43
C LYS A 199 -3.66 -22.81 12.96
N GLU A 200 -3.81 -22.74 14.27
CA GLU A 200 -4.76 -21.82 14.89
C GLU A 200 -4.36 -20.36 14.66
N GLU A 201 -3.09 -20.02 14.85
CA GLU A 201 -2.60 -18.68 14.51
C GLU A 201 -2.72 -18.38 13.02
N GLU A 202 -2.45 -19.35 12.14
CA GLU A 202 -2.64 -19.17 10.70
C GLU A 202 -4.08 -18.78 10.36
N ARG A 203 -5.07 -19.46 10.96
CA ARG A 203 -6.49 -19.13 10.78
C ARG A 203 -6.81 -17.72 11.28
N GLN A 204 -6.27 -17.33 12.44
CA GLN A 204 -6.47 -15.98 12.98
C GLN A 204 -5.84 -14.91 12.09
N ILE A 205 -4.62 -15.14 11.59
CA ILE A 205 -3.92 -14.25 10.67
C ILE A 205 -4.73 -14.07 9.39
N GLN A 206 -5.22 -15.16 8.80
CA GLN A 206 -6.04 -15.12 7.60
C GLN A 206 -7.37 -14.38 7.82
N ASP A 207 -8.09 -14.65 8.91
CA ASP A 207 -9.36 -13.98 9.22
C ASP A 207 -9.17 -12.48 9.41
N VAL A 208 -8.15 -12.09 10.18
CA VAL A 208 -7.83 -10.67 10.41
C VAL A 208 -7.42 -10.00 9.09
N TYR A 209 -6.54 -10.62 8.30
CA TYR A 209 -6.12 -10.03 7.03
C TYR A 209 -7.28 -9.91 6.03
N LYS A 210 -8.22 -10.86 6.00
CA LYS A 210 -9.46 -10.76 5.20
C LYS A 210 -10.30 -9.54 5.62
N LYS A 211 -10.46 -9.27 6.92
CA LYS A 211 -11.15 -8.08 7.42
C LYS A 211 -10.46 -6.79 7.00
N LEU A 212 -9.12 -6.75 7.11
CA LEU A 212 -8.30 -5.62 6.67
C LEU A 212 -8.43 -5.39 5.14
N ALA A 213 -8.36 -6.45 4.34
CA ALA A 213 -8.52 -6.37 2.89
C ALA A 213 -9.92 -5.90 2.48
N ARG A 214 -10.98 -6.38 3.16
CA ARG A 214 -12.36 -5.89 2.95
C ARG A 214 -12.49 -4.40 3.26
N TYR A 215 -11.89 -3.93 4.35
CA TYR A 215 -11.87 -2.51 4.68
C TYR A 215 -11.18 -1.69 3.57
N LEU A 216 -10.03 -2.14 3.09
CA LEU A 216 -9.33 -1.51 1.97
C LEU A 216 -10.23 -1.50 0.71
N HIS A 217 -10.92 -2.60 0.43
CA HIS A 217 -11.86 -2.70 -0.69
C HIS A 217 -13.09 -1.79 -0.59
N ALA A 218 -13.58 -1.52 0.61
CA ALA A 218 -14.72 -0.64 0.82
C ALA A 218 -14.33 0.85 0.81
N ASN A 219 -13.12 1.19 1.26
CA ASN A 219 -12.74 2.58 1.59
C ASN A 219 -11.60 3.17 0.77
N ALA A 220 -10.87 2.38 -0.03
CA ALA A 220 -9.73 2.89 -0.79
C ALA A 220 -10.18 3.95 -1.82
N ILE A 221 -9.58 5.13 -1.71
CA ILE A 221 -9.79 6.25 -2.63
C ILE A 221 -9.03 6.02 -3.95
N LEU A 222 -7.96 5.23 -3.89
CA LEU A 222 -7.10 4.87 -5.02
C LEU A 222 -7.39 3.45 -5.53
N PRO A 223 -7.05 3.14 -6.80
CA PRO A 223 -7.09 1.78 -7.31
C PRO A 223 -6.33 0.83 -6.37
N ILE A 224 -7.01 -0.24 -5.97
CA ILE A 224 -6.50 -1.17 -4.97
C ILE A 224 -5.47 -2.07 -5.64
N ASN A 225 -4.25 -2.02 -5.12
CA ASN A 225 -3.23 -3.03 -5.38
C ASN A 225 -3.07 -3.79 -4.06
N ASP A 226 -3.92 -4.80 -3.84
CA ASP A 226 -3.71 -5.75 -2.75
C ASP A 226 -2.60 -6.70 -3.21
N ASP A 227 -1.40 -6.48 -2.68
CA ASP A 227 -0.20 -7.21 -3.07
C ASP A 227 -0.16 -8.63 -2.46
N PHE A 228 -1.07 -9.00 -1.55
CA PHE A 228 -1.02 -10.30 -0.86
C PHE A 228 -1.06 -11.50 -1.82
N PRO A 229 -2.01 -11.60 -2.78
CA PRO A 229 -2.01 -12.67 -3.76
C PRO A 229 -0.73 -12.70 -4.62
N ASP A 230 -0.13 -11.55 -4.90
CA ASP A 230 1.13 -11.48 -5.65
C ASP A 230 2.31 -12.06 -4.87
N TYR A 231 2.37 -11.81 -3.56
CA TYR A 231 3.39 -12.42 -2.70
C TYR A 231 3.18 -13.94 -2.57
N ILE A 232 1.95 -14.42 -2.39
CA ILE A 232 1.69 -15.86 -2.34
C ILE A 232 2.07 -16.54 -3.66
N ARG A 233 1.73 -15.95 -4.82
CA ARG A 233 2.19 -16.44 -6.14
C ARG A 233 3.71 -16.46 -6.27
N TYR A 234 4.39 -15.45 -5.73
CA TYR A 234 5.84 -15.41 -5.71
C TYR A 234 6.41 -16.59 -4.88
N PHE A 235 5.89 -16.82 -3.68
CA PHE A 235 6.32 -17.93 -2.82
C PHE A 235 6.02 -19.30 -3.42
N LEU A 236 4.86 -19.47 -4.06
CA LEU A 236 4.52 -20.72 -4.75
C LEU A 236 5.57 -21.06 -5.81
N ARG A 237 6.03 -20.08 -6.59
CA ARG A 237 7.11 -20.29 -7.56
C ARG A 237 8.42 -20.70 -6.90
N GLU A 238 8.79 -20.06 -5.78
CA GLU A 238 9.99 -20.44 -5.03
C GLU A 238 9.89 -21.88 -4.50
N GLU A 239 8.75 -22.27 -3.94
CA GLU A 239 8.53 -23.63 -3.43
C GLU A 239 8.51 -24.68 -4.56
N GLN A 240 7.90 -24.37 -5.71
CA GLN A 240 7.94 -25.26 -6.89
C GLN A 240 9.37 -25.45 -7.42
N MET A 241 10.20 -24.40 -7.41
CA MET A 241 11.63 -24.51 -7.76
C MET A 241 12.38 -25.41 -6.77
N LYS A 242 12.14 -25.25 -5.46
CA LYS A 242 12.72 -26.14 -4.43
C LYS A 242 12.26 -27.59 -4.62
N GLN A 243 11.00 -27.81 -4.97
CA GLN A 243 10.44 -29.14 -5.23
C GLN A 243 11.14 -29.82 -6.42
N SER A 244 11.38 -29.05 -7.49
CA SER A 244 12.11 -29.52 -8.67
C SER A 244 13.56 -29.89 -8.36
N ALA A 245 14.14 -29.26 -7.33
CA ALA A 245 15.47 -29.59 -6.80
C ALA A 245 15.46 -30.73 -5.76
N GLY A 246 14.32 -31.38 -5.50
CA GLY A 246 14.19 -32.54 -4.62
C GLY A 246 13.68 -32.24 -3.20
N ALA A 247 13.19 -31.02 -2.92
CA ALA A 247 12.59 -30.71 -1.63
C ALA A 247 11.24 -31.44 -1.41
N ARG A 248 10.97 -31.84 -0.17
CA ARG A 248 9.70 -32.47 0.24
C ARG A 248 8.74 -31.43 0.79
N ASN A 249 8.18 -30.60 -0.08
CA ASN A 249 7.34 -29.45 0.27
C ASN A 249 5.97 -29.47 -0.44
N ALA A 250 5.49 -30.63 -0.86
CA ALA A 250 4.21 -30.76 -1.57
C ALA A 250 3.02 -30.21 -0.76
N GLU A 251 2.96 -30.50 0.55
CA GLU A 251 1.90 -30.00 1.43
C GLU A 251 1.94 -28.47 1.58
N VAL A 252 3.14 -27.88 1.64
CA VAL A 252 3.32 -26.41 1.70
C VAL A 252 2.77 -25.75 0.44
N ILE A 253 3.07 -26.31 -0.74
CA ILE A 253 2.56 -25.81 -2.02
C ILE A 253 1.03 -25.89 -2.05
N THR A 254 0.45 -27.04 -1.70
CA THR A 254 -1.01 -27.23 -1.70
C THR A 254 -1.70 -26.28 -0.72
N ASN A 255 -1.16 -26.09 0.48
CA ASN A 255 -1.75 -25.20 1.47
C ASN A 255 -1.66 -23.72 1.03
N LEU A 256 -0.54 -23.29 0.46
CA LEU A 256 -0.40 -21.93 -0.09
C LEU A 256 -1.31 -21.68 -1.29
N GLU A 257 -1.49 -22.67 -2.18
CA GLU A 257 -2.45 -22.60 -3.28
C GLU A 257 -3.87 -22.44 -2.75
N LYS A 258 -4.25 -23.27 -1.77
CA LYS A 258 -5.56 -23.20 -1.13
C LYS A 258 -5.79 -21.84 -0.45
N MET A 259 -4.82 -21.35 0.31
CA MET A 259 -4.90 -20.06 0.98
C MET A 259 -5.16 -18.93 -0.03
N MET A 260 -4.45 -18.94 -1.17
CA MET A 260 -4.65 -17.98 -2.23
C MET A 260 -6.04 -18.09 -2.87
N THR A 261 -6.50 -19.30 -3.20
CA THR A 261 -7.81 -19.50 -3.82
C THR A 261 -8.95 -19.10 -2.90
N ASP A 262 -8.85 -19.45 -1.61
CA ASP A 262 -9.86 -19.11 -0.60
C ASP A 262 -9.92 -17.59 -0.40
N PHE A 263 -8.76 -16.92 -0.34
CA PHE A 263 -8.71 -15.46 -0.23
C PHE A 263 -9.31 -14.75 -1.46
N ILE A 264 -8.96 -15.18 -2.68
CA ILE A 264 -9.48 -14.58 -3.91
C ILE A 264 -11.01 -14.77 -4.00
N SER A 265 -11.49 -15.98 -3.74
CA SER A 265 -12.93 -16.30 -3.73
C SER A 265 -13.69 -15.43 -2.74
N ASP A 266 -13.18 -15.27 -1.51
CA ASP A 266 -13.78 -14.43 -0.49
C ASP A 266 -13.83 -12.95 -0.91
N MET A 267 -12.78 -12.44 -1.56
CA MET A 267 -12.76 -11.06 -2.06
C MET A 267 -13.71 -10.86 -3.24
N GLU A 268 -13.87 -11.83 -4.12
CA GLU A 268 -14.85 -11.78 -5.22
C GLU A 268 -16.29 -11.76 -4.71
N GLN A 269 -16.62 -12.60 -3.72
CA GLN A 269 -17.93 -12.61 -3.07
C GLN A 269 -18.23 -11.27 -2.38
N PHE A 270 -17.23 -10.71 -1.70
CA PHE A 270 -17.35 -9.41 -1.06
C PHE A 270 -17.57 -8.28 -2.09
N LYS A 271 -16.83 -8.27 -3.19
CA LYS A 271 -16.99 -7.27 -4.27
C LYS A 271 -18.40 -7.31 -4.87
N LYS A 272 -18.92 -8.50 -5.18
CA LYS A 272 -20.31 -8.67 -5.65
C LYS A 272 -21.31 -8.12 -4.64
N THR A 273 -21.11 -8.42 -3.36
CA THR A 273 -21.97 -7.94 -2.27
C THR A 273 -21.98 -6.41 -2.19
N ILE A 274 -20.82 -5.74 -2.32
CA ILE A 274 -20.73 -4.27 -2.35
C ILE A 274 -21.40 -3.68 -3.60
N GLU A 275 -21.21 -4.31 -4.77
CA GLU A 275 -21.84 -3.86 -6.03
C GLU A 275 -23.36 -3.95 -5.96
N ASP A 276 -23.90 -5.02 -5.39
CA ASP A 276 -25.34 -5.22 -5.17
C ASP A 276 -25.90 -4.22 -4.15
N GLN A 277 -25.16 -3.94 -3.07
CA GLN A 277 -25.56 -3.01 -1.99
C GLN A 277 -25.46 -1.53 -2.40
N ARG A 278 -24.61 -1.15 -3.36
CA ARG A 278 -24.67 0.20 -3.98
C ARG A 278 -26.02 0.48 -4.66
N ASN A 279 -26.89 -0.52 -4.81
CA ASN A 279 -28.24 -0.38 -5.34
C ASN A 279 -29.36 -0.45 -4.25
N SER A 280 -29.03 -0.68 -2.96
CA SER A 280 -30.00 -0.65 -1.84
C SER A 280 -29.33 -0.34 -0.48
N PRO A 281 -29.77 0.69 0.27
CA PRO A 281 -29.09 1.15 1.46
C PRO A 281 -29.47 0.30 2.68
N ASN A 282 -28.88 -0.88 2.83
CA ASN A 282 -28.85 -1.59 4.10
C ASN A 282 -27.42 -1.72 4.59
N ALA A 283 -27.22 -1.41 5.87
CA ALA A 283 -25.94 -1.26 6.53
C ALA A 283 -25.12 -2.56 6.47
N THR A 284 -24.07 -2.55 5.65
CA THR A 284 -22.91 -3.43 5.86
C THR A 284 -22.27 -3.03 7.19
N GLU A 285 -21.75 -4.00 7.94
CA GLU A 285 -20.76 -3.76 9.00
C GLU A 285 -19.54 -3.07 8.36
N ASN A 286 -19.61 -1.76 8.19
CA ASN A 286 -18.47 -0.96 7.76
C ASN A 286 -17.54 -0.87 8.96
N LEU A 287 -16.47 -1.66 8.91
CA LEU A 287 -15.33 -1.54 9.81
C LEU A 287 -14.91 -0.07 9.85
N CYS A 288 -14.88 0.51 11.04
CA CYS A 288 -14.40 1.86 11.24
C CYS A 288 -12.86 1.88 11.21
N PRO A 289 -12.21 3.00 10.86
CA PRO A 289 -10.75 3.12 10.93
C PRO A 289 -10.18 2.68 12.29
N GLU A 290 -10.90 2.92 13.38
CA GLU A 290 -10.52 2.52 14.74
C GLU A 290 -10.42 0.99 14.90
N ASP A 291 -11.29 0.23 14.22
CA ASP A 291 -11.28 -1.24 14.24
C ASP A 291 -10.03 -1.80 13.57
N ILE A 292 -9.43 -1.07 12.62
CA ILE A 292 -8.19 -1.46 11.96
C ILE A 292 -7.03 -1.51 12.95
N PHE A 293 -6.91 -0.53 13.84
CA PHE A 293 -5.88 -0.54 14.86
C PHE A 293 -6.05 -1.70 15.83
N ILE A 294 -7.29 -2.06 16.17
CA ILE A 294 -7.59 -3.22 17.01
C ILE A 294 -7.17 -4.51 16.29
N LEU A 295 -7.54 -4.67 15.02
CA LEU A 295 -7.17 -5.82 14.19
C LEU A 295 -5.65 -5.96 13.99
N VAL A 296 -4.93 -4.86 13.76
CA VAL A 296 -3.47 -4.88 13.71
C VAL A 296 -2.89 -5.22 15.09
N GLY A 297 -3.52 -4.71 16.15
CA GLY A 297 -3.20 -5.07 17.53
C GLY A 297 -3.33 -6.57 17.79
N THR A 298 -4.40 -7.23 17.34
CA THR A 298 -4.57 -8.68 17.54
C THR A 298 -3.47 -9.48 16.85
N LEU A 299 -3.05 -9.09 15.64
CA LEU A 299 -1.92 -9.72 14.94
C LEU A 299 -0.64 -9.62 15.76
N TYR A 300 -0.33 -8.47 16.34
CA TYR A 300 0.91 -8.27 17.11
C TYR A 300 0.93 -9.02 18.45
N HIS A 301 -0.24 -9.37 18.99
CA HIS A 301 -0.37 -10.12 20.25
C HIS A 301 -0.45 -11.64 20.04
N LEU A 302 -0.34 -12.14 18.80
CA LEU A 302 -0.29 -13.58 18.55
C LEU A 302 0.91 -14.23 19.27
N PRO A 303 0.68 -15.32 20.04
CA PRO A 303 1.70 -15.93 20.91
C PRO A 303 3.02 -16.32 20.23
N ILE A 304 2.97 -16.85 19.00
CA ILE A 304 4.11 -17.40 18.26
C ILE A 304 4.57 -16.37 17.24
N ASN A 305 3.69 -15.95 16.33
CA ASN A 305 4.07 -15.15 15.17
C ASN A 305 3.90 -13.64 15.37
N GLY A 306 3.20 -13.18 16.41
CA GLY A 306 2.83 -11.77 16.57
C GLY A 306 4.01 -10.83 16.72
N LYS A 307 4.99 -11.24 17.53
CA LYS A 307 6.27 -10.52 17.66
C LYS A 307 6.98 -10.39 16.31
N GLN A 308 7.00 -11.47 15.52
CA GLN A 308 7.71 -11.47 14.25
C GLN A 308 7.00 -10.61 13.19
N ILE A 309 5.66 -10.62 13.15
CA ILE A 309 4.88 -9.71 12.29
C ILE A 309 5.26 -8.27 12.61
N ARG A 310 5.27 -7.90 13.91
CA ARG A 310 5.59 -6.55 14.37
C ARG A 310 7.00 -6.13 13.97
N GLU A 311 8.00 -6.97 14.24
CA GLU A 311 9.41 -6.69 13.91
C GLU A 311 9.62 -6.52 12.39
N GLN A 312 8.90 -7.30 11.57
CA GLN A 312 8.95 -7.16 10.12
C GLN A 312 8.35 -5.84 9.63
N VAL A 313 7.21 -5.41 10.19
CA VAL A 313 6.59 -4.12 9.86
C VAL A 313 7.51 -2.97 10.26
N GLU A 314 7.99 -2.94 11.50
CA GLU A 314 8.90 -1.91 12.00
C GLU A 314 10.20 -1.84 11.18
N GLY A 315 10.77 -2.99 10.79
CA GLY A 315 11.95 -3.06 9.94
C GLY A 315 11.74 -2.49 8.53
N ILE A 316 10.57 -2.72 7.93
CA ILE A 316 10.20 -2.14 6.64
C ILE A 316 10.07 -0.61 6.76
N GLU A 317 9.38 -0.14 7.81
CA GLU A 317 9.18 1.30 8.05
C GLU A 317 10.50 2.03 8.24
N TYR A 318 11.39 1.48 9.06
CA TYR A 318 12.74 2.00 9.28
C TYR A 318 13.52 2.10 7.96
N SER A 319 13.44 1.06 7.12
CA SER A 319 14.13 1.02 5.82
C SER A 319 13.55 2.00 4.79
N GLN A 320 12.26 2.35 4.88
CA GLN A 320 11.60 3.28 3.94
C GLN A 320 11.72 4.73 4.39
N GLY A 321 11.62 5.02 5.69
CA GLY A 321 11.63 6.39 6.24
C GLY A 321 12.90 7.17 5.90
N GLN A 322 14.06 6.52 5.82
CA GLN A 322 15.32 7.19 5.49
C GLN A 322 15.46 7.59 4.01
N TYR A 323 14.73 6.97 3.08
CA TYR A 323 14.75 7.35 1.66
C TYR A 323 13.80 8.50 1.35
N SER A 324 12.72 8.67 2.12
CA SER A 324 11.77 9.79 1.94
C SER A 324 12.38 11.15 2.27
N ILE A 325 13.33 11.20 3.22
CA ILE A 325 14.03 12.44 3.64
C ILE A 325 14.81 13.08 2.48
N GLN A 326 15.17 12.33 1.43
CA GLN A 326 15.92 12.87 0.28
C GLN A 326 15.04 13.53 -0.81
N ARG A 327 13.71 13.48 -0.73
CA ARG A 327 12.84 13.97 -1.83
C ARG A 327 12.22 15.35 -1.62
N GLU A 328 12.12 15.83 -0.38
CA GLU A 328 11.58 17.16 -0.09
C GLU A 328 12.72 18.15 0.12
N VAL A 329 13.09 18.85 -0.96
CA VAL A 329 13.96 20.03 -0.85
C VAL A 329 13.07 21.21 -0.48
N HIS A 330 13.23 21.73 0.73
CA HIS A 330 12.66 23.02 1.09
C HIS A 330 13.30 24.10 0.20
N ILE A 331 12.53 24.65 -0.73
CA ILE A 331 12.99 25.76 -1.57
C ILE A 331 12.61 27.05 -0.86
N ASP A 332 13.60 27.71 -0.27
CA ASP A 332 13.43 29.06 0.25
C ASP A 332 13.08 30.00 -0.91
N LEU A 333 11.83 30.47 -0.94
CA LEU A 333 11.39 31.45 -1.91
C LEU A 333 12.10 32.79 -1.63
N PRO A 334 12.55 33.54 -2.66
CA PRO A 334 13.18 34.84 -2.47
C PRO A 334 12.28 35.79 -1.68
N ALA A 335 12.83 36.55 -0.73
CA ALA A 335 12.06 37.46 0.13
C ALA A 335 11.14 38.44 -0.62
N LYS A 336 11.48 38.81 -1.87
CA LYS A 336 10.68 39.67 -2.74
C LYS A 336 9.43 38.99 -3.32
N ALA A 337 9.37 37.66 -3.35
CA ALA A 337 8.20 36.92 -3.81
C ALA A 337 7.05 37.01 -2.79
N ALA A 338 7.37 37.04 -1.49
CA ALA A 338 6.41 37.13 -0.40
C ALA A 338 5.66 38.47 -0.33
N SER A 339 6.22 39.55 -0.90
CA SER A 339 5.62 40.89 -0.95
C SER A 339 4.80 41.17 -2.23
N SER A 340 4.62 40.17 -3.09
CA SER A 340 3.77 40.31 -4.27
C SER A 340 2.32 40.63 -3.88
N LYS A 341 1.68 41.54 -4.60
CA LYS A 341 0.24 41.86 -4.45
C LYS A 341 -0.63 40.60 -4.47
N VAL A 342 -0.23 39.59 -5.25
CA VAL A 342 -0.90 38.28 -5.34
C VAL A 342 -0.76 37.49 -4.04
N MET A 343 0.44 37.46 -3.44
CA MET A 343 0.68 36.77 -2.18
C MET A 343 -0.05 37.44 -1.00
N LEU A 344 -0.18 38.76 -1.02
CA LEU A 344 -0.99 39.50 -0.05
C LEU A 344 -2.48 39.19 -0.20
N GLN A 345 -3.01 39.16 -1.42
CA GLN A 345 -4.41 38.80 -1.70
C GLN A 345 -4.71 37.35 -1.28
N LEU A 346 -3.77 36.43 -1.52
CA LEU A 346 -3.89 35.04 -1.06
C LEU A 346 -3.93 34.94 0.45
N ARG A 347 -3.09 35.69 1.15
CA ARG A 347 -3.08 35.72 2.61
C ARG A 347 -4.42 36.17 3.18
N THR A 348 -5.05 37.18 2.58
CA THR A 348 -6.39 37.66 2.96
C THR A 348 -7.50 36.64 2.67
N ILE A 349 -7.35 35.82 1.63
CA ILE A 349 -8.34 34.77 1.30
C ILE A 349 -8.17 33.54 2.20
N MET A 350 -6.95 33.29 2.67
CA MET A 350 -6.62 32.14 3.53
C MET A 350 -6.75 32.43 5.03
N SER A 351 -6.84 33.71 5.43
CA SER A 351 -7.17 34.16 6.79
C SER A 351 -8.67 34.16 7.02
#